data_AF-A0A0H5QBV6-F1
#
_entry.id   AF-A0A0H5QBV6-F1
#
_cell.length_a   1.000
_cell.length_b   1.000
_cell.length_c   1.000
_cell.angle_alpha   90.00
_cell.angle_beta   90.00
_cell.angle_gamma   90.00
#
_symmetry.space_group_name_H-M   'P 1'
#
loop_
_entity.id
_entity.type
_entity.pdbx_description
1 polymer ?
#
loop_
_entity_poly.entity_id
_entity_poly.type
_entity_poly.pdbx_seq_one_letter_code
_entity_poly.pdbx_strand_id
1 'polypeptide(L)' 'MRVLLVEDDAMIAEAVSASLKDGGYAVDWVKNGARLPLPSLMT' A
#
# COMPACT_ATOMS: atom_id res chain seq x y z
N MET A 1 -14.40 -0.78 -9.98
CA MET A 1 -13.34 0.26 -9.97
C MET A 1 -12.09 -0.36 -9.34
N ARG A 2 -10.87 0.04 -9.75
CA ARG A 2 -9.62 -0.53 -9.22
C ARG A 2 -8.97 0.44 -8.23
N VAL A 3 -8.39 -0.09 -7.15
CA VAL A 3 -7.71 0.67 -6.10
C VAL A 3 -6.32 0.10 -5.92
N LEU A 4 -5.30 0.97 -5.94
CA LEU A 4 -3.94 0.62 -5.56
C LEU A 4 -3.77 0.95 -4.06
N LEU A 5 -3.63 -0.08 -3.23
CA LEU A 5 -3.37 0.06 -1.81
C LEU A 5 -1.85 0.07 -1.59
N VAL A 6 -1.33 1.10 -0.91
CA VAL A 6 0.09 1.16 -0.54
C VAL A 6 0.17 1.16 0.98
N GLU A 7 0.61 0.05 1.56
CA GLU A 7 0.67 -0.14 3.01
C GLU A 7 1.86 -1.03 3.36
N ASP A 8 2.66 -0.63 4.35
CA ASP A 8 3.86 -1.36 4.77
C ASP A 8 3.59 -2.46 5.80
N ASP A 9 2.53 -2.28 6.59
CA ASP A 9 2.03 -3.27 7.53
C ASP A 9 1.04 -4.25 6.86
N ALA A 10 1.32 -5.55 6.98
CA ALA A 10 0.50 -6.59 6.37
C ALA A 10 -0.86 -6.75 7.04
N MET A 11 -0.95 -6.57 8.36
CA MET A 11 -2.20 -6.70 9.10
C MET A 11 -3.18 -5.59 8.71
N ILE A 12 -2.69 -4.37 8.58
CA ILE A 12 -3.49 -3.23 8.12
C ILE A 12 -3.90 -3.42 6.65
N ALA A 13 -2.94 -3.81 5.80
CA ALA A 13 -3.22 -4.02 4.39
C ALA A 13 -4.31 -5.08 4.15
N GLU A 14 -4.31 -6.17 4.91
CA GLU A 14 -5.31 -7.22 4.83
C GLU A 14 -6.70 -6.72 5.26
N ALA A 15 -6.79 -6.01 6.39
CA ALA A 15 -8.06 -5.46 6.88
C ALA A 15 -8.68 -4.48 5.87
N VAL A 16 -7.88 -3.54 5.35
CA VAL A 16 -8.32 -2.54 4.37
C VAL A 16 -8.69 -3.22 3.04
N SER A 17 -7.88 -4.17 2.57
CA SER A 17 -8.16 -4.93 1.35
C SER A 17 -9.47 -5.70 1.44
N ALA A 18 -9.77 -6.31 2.59
CA ALA A 18 -11.00 -7.05 2.81
C ALA A 18 -12.23 -6.14 2.70
N SER A 19 -12.22 -4.99 3.38
CA SER A 19 -13.32 -4.01 3.31
C SER A 19 -13.52 -3.45 1.89
N LEU A 20 -12.43 -3.17 1.16
CA LEU A 20 -12.52 -2.68 -0.21
C LEU A 20 -13.06 -3.75 -1.18
N LYS A 21 -12.66 -5.01 -1.01
CA LYS A 21 -13.19 -6.11 -1.84
C LYS A 21 -14.68 -6.34 -1.58
N ASP A 22 -15.12 -6.24 -0.33
CA ASP A 22 -16.54 -6.33 0.05
C ASP A 22 -17.38 -5.21 -0.60
N GLY A 23 -16.79 -4.01 -0.74
CA GLY A 23 -17.38 -2.90 -1.51
C GLY A 23 -17.36 -3.06 -3.04
N GLY A 24 -16.90 -4.19 -3.58
CA GLY A 24 -16.84 -4.46 -5.02
C GLY A 24 -15.65 -3.82 -5.75
N TYR A 25 -14.60 -3.44 -5.02
CA TYR A 25 -13.36 -2.93 -5.61
C TYR A 25 -12.36 -4.04 -5.87
N ALA A 26 -11.65 -3.95 -7.00
CA ALA A 26 -10.45 -4.74 -7.21
C ALA A 26 -9.28 -4.01 -6.55
N VAL A 27 -8.55 -4.70 -5.66
CA VAL A 27 -7.46 -4.11 -4.86
C VAL A 27 -6.14 -4.73 -5.27
N ASP A 28 -5.20 -3.87 -5.69
CA ASP A 28 -3.81 -4.22 -5.95
C ASP A 28 -2.97 -3.66 -4.78
N TRP A 29 -2.30 -4.50 -3.99
CA TRP A 29 -1.52 -4.06 -2.81
C TRP A 29 -0.03 -4.00 -3.10
N VAL A 30 0.61 -2.90 -2.69
CA VAL A 30 2.06 -2.68 -2.74
C VAL A 30 2.58 -2.43 -1.33
N LYS A 31 3.51 -3.28 -0.88
CA LYS A 31 4.04 -3.25 0.50
C LYS A 31 4.95 -2.05 0.80
N ASN A 32 5.54 -1.43 -0.21
CA ASN A 32 6.43 -0.29 0.00
C ASN A 32 6.31 0.60 -1.22
N GLY A 33 5.56 1.70 -1.10
CA GLY A 33 5.58 2.75 -2.11
C GLY A 33 7.01 3.27 -2.22
N ALA A 34 7.48 3.55 -3.44
CA ALA A 34 8.85 3.93 -3.76
C ALA A 34 9.54 4.69 -2.62
N ARG A 35 10.21 3.94 -1.73
CA ARG A 35 10.97 4.51 -0.63
C ARG A 35 12.21 5.06 -1.26
N LEU A 36 12.13 6.31 -1.72
CA LEU A 36 13.29 7.07 -2.12
C LEU A 36 14.18 7.15 -0.88
N PRO A 37 15.35 6.47 -0.84
CA PRO A 37 16.33 6.82 0.17
C PRO A 37 16.68 8.27 -0.11
N LEU A 38 16.36 9.16 0.84
CA LEU A 38 16.88 10.52 0.80
C LEU A 38 18.40 10.39 0.58
N PRO A 39 18.98 10.98 -0.47
CA PRO A 39 20.41 10.89 -0.66
C PRO A 39 21.04 11.42 0.61
N SER A 40 21.83 10.58 1.27
CA SER A 40 22.60 10.94 2.44
C SER A 40 23.25 12.27 2.14
N LEU A 41 22.86 13.33 2.86
CA LEU A 41 23.58 14.59 2.85
C LEU A 41 24.95 14.30 3.46
N MET A 42 25.85 13.79 2.62
CA MET A 42 27.27 13.84 2.83
C MET A 42 27.70 15.27 2.51
N THR A 43 27.72 16.13 3.52
CA THR A 43 28.71 17.19 3.76
C THR A 43 28.53 17.69 5.18
#